data_AF-A0A2R6HKW9-F1
#
_entry.id   AF-A0A2R6HKW9-F1
#
_cell.length_a   1.000
_cell.length_b   1.000
_cell.length_c   1.000
_cell.angle_alpha   90.00
_cell.angle_beta   90.00
_cell.angle_gamma   90.00
#
_symmetry.space_group_name_H-M   'P 1'
#
loop_
_entity.id
_entity.type
_entity.pdbx_description
1 polymer ?
#
loop_
_entity_poly.entity_id
_entity_poly.type
_entity_poly.pdbx_seq_one_letter_code
_entity_poly.pdbx_strand_id
1 'polypeptide(L)'
;MAPWECGIDGDDTQFDRVEDLIVHQSTVHERIECKVCGTVLPDGYFAIRHAFDEHSRAEYVRAYDATAQEVRRRENIKEAIEDEADIREVIDRLEGGNGAI
;
A
#
# COMPACT_ATOMS: atom_id res chain seq x y z
N MET A 1 -12.67 5.36 -16.93
CA MET A 1 -11.86 4.36 -16.22
C MET A 1 -12.75 3.66 -15.23
N ALA A 2 -12.47 2.40 -14.89
CA ALA A 2 -13.16 1.75 -13.78
C ALA A 2 -12.66 2.39 -12.47
N PRO A 3 -13.52 2.57 -11.45
CA PRO A 3 -13.11 3.13 -10.18
C PRO A 3 -12.11 2.20 -9.47
N TRP A 4 -11.20 2.79 -8.69
CA TRP A 4 -10.27 2.10 -7.81
C TRP A 4 -10.98 1.75 -6.50
N GLU A 5 -11.00 0.49 -6.10
CA GLU A 5 -11.64 0.03 -4.88
C GLU A 5 -10.59 -0.27 -3.80
N CYS A 6 -10.88 0.12 -2.55
CA CYS A 6 -10.05 -0.32 -1.44
C CYS A 6 -10.13 -1.85 -1.29
N GLY A 7 -9.02 -2.47 -0.92
CA GLY A 7 -8.90 -3.93 -0.83
C GLY A 7 -8.54 -4.41 0.56
N ILE A 8 -8.66 -3.54 1.57
CA ILE A 8 -8.21 -3.78 2.95
C ILE A 8 -9.43 -4.14 3.79
N ASP A 9 -9.41 -5.32 4.40
CA ASP A 9 -10.40 -5.81 5.37
C ASP A 9 -11.89 -5.63 4.98
N GLY A 10 -12.20 -5.73 3.67
CA GLY A 10 -13.58 -5.61 3.18
C GLY A 10 -14.10 -4.17 3.13
N ASP A 11 -13.20 -3.19 3.12
CA ASP A 11 -13.55 -1.83 2.76
C ASP A 11 -13.72 -1.71 1.24
N ASP A 12 -14.97 -1.62 0.79
CA ASP A 12 -15.34 -1.51 -0.62
C ASP A 12 -15.44 -0.04 -1.10
N THR A 13 -14.81 0.92 -0.39
CA THR A 13 -14.84 2.33 -0.80
C THR A 13 -14.15 2.52 -2.14
N GLN A 14 -14.81 3.25 -3.04
CA GLN A 14 -14.36 3.47 -4.41
C GLN A 14 -13.89 4.91 -4.64
N PHE A 15 -12.85 5.05 -5.45
CA PHE A 15 -12.19 6.30 -5.78
C PHE A 15 -11.98 6.43 -7.29
N ASP A 16 -12.17 7.64 -7.81
CA ASP A 16 -11.88 7.92 -9.22
C ASP A 16 -10.37 8.06 -9.47
N ARG A 17 -9.59 8.39 -8.43
CA ARG A 17 -8.15 8.56 -8.48
C ARG A 17 -7.44 7.58 -7.55
N VAL A 18 -6.35 7.01 -8.04
CA VAL A 18 -5.51 6.12 -7.24
C VAL A 18 -4.84 6.87 -6.08
N GLU A 19 -4.52 8.16 -6.22
CA GLU A 19 -3.94 8.94 -5.11
C GLU A 19 -4.92 9.08 -3.95
N ASP A 20 -6.21 9.25 -4.24
CA ASP A 20 -7.26 9.34 -3.22
C ASP A 20 -7.40 8.00 -2.47
N LEU A 21 -7.33 6.88 -3.21
CA LEU A 21 -7.28 5.55 -2.61
C LEU A 21 -6.06 5.38 -1.68
N ILE A 22 -4.85 5.76 -2.11
CA ILE A 22 -3.65 5.59 -1.29
C ILE A 22 -3.70 6.47 -0.03
N VAL A 23 -4.21 7.70 -0.15
CA VAL A 23 -4.40 8.58 1.01
C VAL A 23 -5.43 8.00 1.98
N HIS A 24 -6.55 7.48 1.47
CA HIS A 24 -7.54 6.76 2.27
C HIS A 24 -6.90 5.60 3.02
N GLN A 25 -6.14 4.76 2.31
CA GLN A 25 -5.44 3.62 2.91
C GLN A 25 -4.53 4.03 4.06
N SER A 26 -3.89 5.18 3.92
CA SER A 26 -2.89 5.67 4.87
C SER A 26 -3.44 6.41 6.09
N THR A 27 -4.71 6.82 6.04
CA THR A 27 -5.33 7.70 7.05
C THR A 27 -6.54 7.08 7.74
N VAL A 28 -7.23 6.15 7.07
CA VAL A 28 -8.46 5.52 7.59
C VAL A 28 -8.18 4.14 8.20
N HIS A 29 -7.28 3.35 7.63
CA HIS A 29 -6.95 2.03 8.17
C HIS A 29 -5.86 2.09 9.22
N GLU A 30 -5.88 1.09 10.10
CA GLU A 30 -4.84 0.91 11.10
C GLU A 30 -3.49 0.63 10.43
N ARG A 31 -2.42 1.16 11.04
CA ARG A 31 -1.06 0.84 10.59
C ARG A 31 -0.75 -0.61 10.92
N ILE A 32 0.01 -1.26 10.04
CA ILE A 32 0.43 -2.65 10.20
C ILE A 32 1.93 -2.75 10.47
N GLU A 33 2.34 -3.87 11.06
CA GLU A 33 3.74 -4.20 11.26
C GLU A 33 4.26 -5.09 10.12
N CYS A 34 5.40 -4.72 9.52
CA CYS A 34 6.09 -5.58 8.56
C CYS A 34 6.62 -6.83 9.25
N LYS A 35 6.15 -8.02 8.88
CA LYS A 35 6.59 -9.29 9.50
C LYS A 35 8.05 -9.65 9.21
N VAL A 36 8.71 -8.96 8.26
CA VAL A 36 10.13 -9.19 7.95
C VAL A 36 11.06 -8.41 8.90
N CYS A 37 10.75 -7.14 9.18
CA CYS A 37 11.67 -6.25 9.92
C CYS A 37 11.06 -5.50 11.11
N GLY A 38 9.75 -5.61 11.35
CA GLY A 38 9.06 -4.97 12.47
C GLY A 38 8.70 -3.48 12.27
N THR A 39 9.00 -2.89 11.11
CA THR A 39 8.60 -1.50 10.82
C THR A 39 7.08 -1.37 10.84
N VAL A 40 6.57 -0.33 11.51
CA VAL A 40 5.13 0.01 11.51
C VAL A 40 4.86 1.04 10.42
N LEU A 41 3.98 0.72 9.50
CA LEU A 41 3.72 1.49 8.29
C LEU A 41 2.22 1.48 7.93
N PRO A 42 1.76 2.44 7.12
CA PRO A 42 0.38 2.39 6.61
C PRO A 42 0.13 1.10 5.83
N ASP A 43 -1.07 0.55 5.96
CA ASP A 43 -1.50 -0.62 5.19
C ASP A 43 -1.74 -0.27 3.72
N GLY A 44 -2.07 -1.26 2.89
CA GLY A 44 -2.34 -1.10 1.48
C GLY A 44 -1.06 -0.88 0.68
N TYR A 45 -1.06 0.14 -0.17
CA TYR A 45 0.03 0.39 -1.11
C TYR A 45 1.39 0.54 -0.42
N PHE A 46 1.51 1.33 0.65
CA PHE A 46 2.80 1.54 1.31
C PHE A 46 3.36 0.28 1.96
N ALA A 47 2.49 -0.58 2.52
CA ALA A 47 2.87 -1.89 3.01
C ALA A 47 3.43 -2.80 1.91
N ILE A 48 2.74 -2.87 0.77
CA ILE A 48 3.19 -3.65 -0.39
C ILE A 48 4.51 -3.10 -0.92
N ARG A 49 4.59 -1.78 -1.13
CA ARG A 49 5.80 -1.12 -1.64
C ARG A 49 7.01 -1.41 -0.75
N HIS A 50 6.89 -1.18 0.55
CA HIS A 50 7.97 -1.48 1.51
C HIS A 50 8.40 -2.95 1.42
N ALA A 51 7.45 -3.87 1.38
CA ALA A 51 7.72 -5.30 1.35
C ALA A 51 8.56 -5.74 0.13
N PHE A 52 8.36 -5.12 -1.03
CA PHE A 52 9.02 -5.52 -2.28
C PHE A 52 10.21 -4.62 -2.69
N ASP A 53 10.29 -3.40 -2.16
CA ASP A 53 11.43 -2.51 -2.39
C ASP A 53 12.56 -2.76 -1.37
N GLU A 54 12.22 -3.10 -0.11
CA GLU A 54 13.21 -3.23 0.97
C GLU A 54 13.60 -4.68 1.29
N HIS A 55 12.79 -5.65 0.87
CA HIS A 55 13.03 -7.08 1.16
C HIS A 55 12.98 -7.93 -0.09
N SER A 56 13.67 -9.08 -0.05
CA SER A 56 13.59 -10.05 -1.13
C SER A 56 12.29 -10.86 -1.08
N ARG A 57 11.85 -11.37 -2.24
CA ARG A 57 10.73 -12.33 -2.32
C ARG A 57 10.88 -13.51 -1.36
N ALA A 58 12.10 -14.01 -1.17
CA ALA A 58 12.37 -15.14 -0.30
C ALA A 58 12.19 -14.80 1.19
N GLU A 59 12.46 -13.57 1.59
CA GLU A 59 12.18 -13.08 2.95
C GLU A 59 10.68 -12.88 3.14
N TYR A 60 10.00 -12.26 2.17
CA TYR A 60 8.56 -12.07 2.20
C TYR A 60 7.80 -13.40 2.34
N VAL A 61 8.10 -14.38 1.47
CA VAL A 61 7.48 -15.72 1.51
C VAL A 61 7.66 -16.37 2.88
N ARG A 62 8.85 -16.29 3.47
CA ARG A 62 9.13 -16.89 4.78
C ARG A 62 8.42 -16.19 5.92
N ALA A 63 8.37 -14.87 5.92
CA ALA A 63 7.76 -14.09 6.99
C ALA A 63 6.23 -14.10 6.96
N TYR A 64 5.64 -14.17 5.76
CA TYR A 64 4.20 -14.10 5.55
C TYR A 64 3.55 -15.44 5.21
N ASP A 65 4.33 -16.53 5.12
CA ASP A 65 3.88 -17.84 4.63
C ASP A 65 3.16 -17.73 3.26
N ALA A 66 3.68 -16.85 2.40
CA ALA A 66 3.02 -16.47 1.16
C ALA A 66 3.36 -17.44 0.02
N THR A 67 2.38 -17.74 -0.81
CA THR A 67 2.57 -18.49 -2.06
C THR A 67 3.19 -17.62 -3.15
N ALA A 68 3.77 -18.27 -4.16
CA ALA A 68 4.29 -17.55 -5.34
C ALA A 68 3.19 -16.80 -6.12
N GLN A 69 1.94 -17.25 -6.05
CA GLN A 69 0.82 -16.55 -6.68
C GLN A 69 0.46 -15.28 -5.92
N GLU A 70 0.46 -15.33 -4.58
CA GLU A 70 0.19 -14.18 -3.73
C GLU A 70 1.28 -13.11 -3.82
N VAL A 71 2.54 -13.52 -3.96
CA VAL A 71 3.66 -12.61 -4.26
C VAL A 71 3.42 -11.89 -5.58
N ARG A 72 3.21 -12.65 -6.67
CA ARG A 72 2.96 -12.07 -8.00
C ARG A 72 1.75 -11.14 -8.01
N ARG A 73 0.68 -11.50 -7.31
CA ARG A 73 -0.51 -10.65 -7.22
C ARG A 73 -0.17 -9.28 -6.61
N ARG A 74 0.61 -9.26 -5.53
CA ARG A 74 0.98 -8.01 -4.85
C ARG A 74 1.97 -7.17 -5.65
N GLU A 75 2.91 -7.80 -6.34
CA GLU A 75 3.81 -7.12 -7.27
C GLU A 75 3.03 -6.45 -8.41
N ASN A 76 2.09 -7.17 -9.03
CA ASN A 76 1.24 -6.60 -10.07
C ASN A 76 0.37 -5.44 -9.57
N ILE A 77 -0.13 -5.52 -8.33
CA ILE A 77 -0.88 -4.41 -7.71
C ILE A 77 0.04 -3.20 -7.50
N LYS A 78 1.26 -3.40 -6.99
CA LYS A 78 2.25 -2.35 -6.81
C LYS A 78 2.56 -1.65 -8.14
N GLU A 79 2.87 -2.43 -9.18
CA GLU A 79 3.18 -1.92 -10.52
C GLU A 79 2.00 -1.15 -11.10
N ALA A 80 0.77 -1.70 -11.04
CA ALA A 80 -0.42 -1.02 -11.55
C ALA A 80 -0.71 0.32 -10.83
N ILE A 81 -0.43 0.40 -9.53
CA ILE A 81 -0.54 1.65 -8.77
C ILE A 81 0.58 2.61 -9.18
N GLU A 82 1.83 2.15 -9.29
CA GLU A 82 2.99 2.98 -9.64
C GLU A 82 2.93 3.52 -11.07
N ASP A 83 2.25 2.82 -11.98
CA ASP A 83 2.03 3.25 -13.36
C ASP A 83 1.01 4.40 -13.48
N GLU A 84 0.05 4.48 -12.56
CA GLU A 84 -1.03 5.49 -12.59
C GLU A 84 -0.80 6.63 -11.61
N ALA A 85 -0.23 6.36 -10.43
CA ALA A 85 -0.22 7.28 -9.31
C ALA A 85 0.93 8.29 -9.35
N ASP A 86 0.62 9.57 -9.09
CA ASP A 86 1.63 10.52 -8.64
C ASP A 86 1.92 10.35 -7.14
N ILE A 87 2.93 9.52 -6.83
CA ILE A 87 3.32 9.25 -5.45
C ILE A 87 3.83 10.50 -4.72
N ARG A 88 4.37 11.50 -5.44
CA ARG A 88 4.80 12.75 -4.79
C ARG A 88 3.58 13.53 -4.29
N GLU A 89 2.53 13.60 -5.10
CA GLU A 89 1.27 14.22 -4.69
C GLU A 89 0.68 13.53 -3.45
N VAL A 90 0.70 12.20 -3.38
CA VAL A 90 0.26 11.45 -2.19
C VAL A 90 1.06 11.84 -0.96
N ILE A 91 2.40 11.87 -1.05
CA ILE A 91 3.27 12.23 0.06
C ILE A 91 2.99 13.66 0.51
N ASP A 92 2.91 14.61 -0.41
CA ASP A 92 2.63 16.02 -0.12
C ASP A 92 1.30 16.19 0.63
N ARG A 93 0.27 15.42 0.26
CA ARG A 93 -1.03 15.42 0.95
C ARG A 93 -0.95 14.84 2.36
N LEU A 94 -0.20 13.74 2.55
CA LEU A 94 -0.03 13.11 3.86
C LEU A 94 0.81 13.98 4.82
N GLU A 95 1.84 14.64 4.31
CA GLU A 95 2.67 15.57 5.09
C GLU A 95 1.94 16.89 5.36
N GLY A 96 1.25 17.44 4.35
CA GLY A 96 0.48 18.68 4.44
C GLY A 96 -0.78 18.58 5.31
N GLY A 97 -1.37 17.38 5.42
CA GLY A 97 -2.47 17.10 6.35
C GLY A 97 -2.05 17.04 7.82
N ASN A 98 -0.75 16.89 8.11
CA ASN A 98 -0.19 16.81 9.46
C ASN A 98 0.29 18.18 10.01
N GLY A 99 -0.15 19.29 9.39
CA GLY A 99 0.26 20.66 9.69
C GLY A 99 -0.58 21.41 10.73
N ALA A 100 -0.92 20.78 11.86
CA ALA A 100 -1.36 21.49 13.06
C ALA A 100 -0.37 21.23 14.20
N ILE A 101 0.68 22.06 14.26
CA ILE A 101 1.48 22.33 15.46
C ILE A 101 1.23 23.77 15.90
#